data_AF-A0A2H0A7W3-F1
#
_entry.id   AF-A0A2H0A7W3-F1
#
_cell.length_a   1.000
_cell.length_b   1.000
_cell.length_c   1.000
_cell.angle_alpha   90.00
_cell.angle_beta   90.00
_cell.angle_gamma   90.00
#
_symmetry.space_group_name_H-M   'P 1'
#
loop_
_entity.id
_entity.type
_entity.pdbx_description
1 polymer ?
#
loop_
_entity_poly.entity_id
_entity_poly.type
_entity_poly.pdbx_seq_one_letter_code
_entity_poly.pdbx_strand_id
1 'polypeptide(L)' 'MLEGSDINLLPITPAIASLAVDLPEHHSDPQDRIIIATALRHDAQLMSADGKFPLYKELAGRLL' A
#
# COMPACT_ATOMS: atom_id res chain seq x y z
N MET A 1 -9.90 12.21 9.20
CA MET A 1 -11.14 11.72 8.58
C MET A 1 -11.42 12.61 7.38
N LEU A 2 -11.74 12.04 6.21
CA LEU A 2 -12.19 12.84 5.08
C LEU A 2 -13.61 13.35 5.41
N GLU A 3 -13.82 14.67 5.36
CA GLU A 3 -15.04 15.30 5.87
C GLU A 3 -16.31 14.66 5.29
N GLY A 4 -17.25 14.29 6.18
CA GLY A 4 -18.50 13.66 5.80
C GLY A 4 -18.41 12.16 5.46
N SER A 5 -17.31 11.48 5.77
CA SER A 5 -17.15 10.03 5.53
C SER A 5 -16.46 9.32 6.69
N ASP A 6 -16.61 7.99 6.79
CA ASP A 6 -15.88 7.15 7.74
C ASP A 6 -14.47 6.75 7.25
N ILE A 7 -13.87 7.58 6.39
CA ILE A 7 -12.54 7.33 5.80
C ILE A 7 -11.47 8.02 6.63
N ASN A 8 -10.53 7.22 7.15
CA ASN A 8 -9.34 7.72 7.84
C ASN A 8 -8.20 7.97 6.84
N LEU A 9 -7.63 9.17 6.89
CA LEU A 9 -6.45 9.54 6.13
C LEU A 9 -5.21 9.13 6.91
N LEU A 10 -4.36 8.31 6.32
CA LEU A 10 -3.10 7.87 6.92
C LEU A 10 -1.95 8.74 6.40
N PRO A 11 -1.06 9.26 7.27
CA PRO A 11 0.10 10.00 6.84
C PRO A 11 1.16 9.06 6.25
N ILE A 12 1.87 9.53 5.23
CA ILE A 12 3.11 8.86 4.78
C ILE A 12 4.20 9.18 5.81
N THR A 13 4.68 8.16 6.51
CA THR A 13 5.78 8.30 7.48
C THR A 13 7.11 7.90 6.86
N PRO A 14 8.26 8.30 7.44
CA PRO A 14 9.57 7.83 6.97
C PRO A 14 9.69 6.31 6.92
N ALA A 15 9.05 5.59 7.85
CA ALA A 15 9.05 4.12 7.85
C ALA A 15 8.28 3.54 6.65
N ILE A 16 7.15 4.15 6.26
CA ILE A 16 6.39 3.76 5.07
C ILE A 16 7.20 4.06 3.81
N ALA A 17 7.81 5.25 3.73
CA ALA A 17 8.64 5.64 2.60
C ALA A 17 9.87 4.72 2.43
N SER A 18 10.53 4.37 3.52
CA SER A 18 11.65 3.41 3.52
C SER A 18 11.20 2.02 3.08
N LEU A 19 10.07 1.52 3.59
CA LEU A 19 9.56 0.21 3.17
C LEU A 19 9.18 0.21 1.68
N ALA A 20 8.64 1.32 1.16
CA ALA A 20 8.24 1.43 -0.24
C ALA A 20 9.41 1.36 -1.24
N VAL A 21 10.61 1.79 -0.84
CA VAL A 21 11.81 1.68 -1.69
C VAL A 21 12.43 0.28 -1.69
N ASP A 22 12.16 -0.52 -0.66
CA ASP A 22 12.65 -1.91 -0.57
C ASP A 22 11.78 -2.91 -1.36
N LEU A 23 10.57 -2.49 -1.76
CA LEU A 23 9.65 -3.31 -2.54
C LEU A 23 10.10 -3.49 -4.00
N PRO A 24 9.82 -4.65 -4.63
CA PRO A 24 10.19 -4.90 -6.02
C PRO A 24 9.50 -3.96 -7.00
N GLU A 25 10.14 -3.68 -8.12
CA GLU A 25 9.61 -2.76 -9.15
C GLU A 25 8.69 -3.49 -10.14
N HIS A 26 7.43 -3.72 -9.73
CA HIS A 26 6.38 -4.20 -10.65
C HIS A 26 5.53 -3.05 -11.22
N HIS A 27 5.50 -1.91 -10.54
CA HIS A 27 4.93 -0.64 -11.00
C HIS A 27 6.04 0.34 -11.37
N SER A 28 5.80 1.15 -12.40
CA SER A 28 6.76 2.15 -12.87
C SER A 28 6.76 3.41 -12.00
N ASP A 29 5.64 3.72 -11.34
CA ASP A 29 5.55 4.81 -10.38
C ASP A 29 5.80 4.33 -8.93
N PRO A 30 6.22 5.25 -8.04
CA PRO A 30 6.46 4.91 -6.63
C PRO A 30 5.17 4.89 -5.79
N GLN A 31 4.03 5.37 -6.30
CA GLN A 31 2.84 5.61 -5.48
C GLN A 31 2.18 4.29 -5.08
N ASP A 32 2.13 3.33 -5.98
CA ASP A 32 1.64 1.99 -5.66
C ASP A 32 2.46 1.31 -4.57
N ARG A 33 3.79 1.46 -4.62
CA ARG A 33 4.67 0.91 -3.56
C ARG A 33 4.45 1.60 -2.21
N ILE A 34 4.10 2.89 -2.20
CA ILE A 34 3.72 3.60 -0.97
C ILE A 34 2.39 3.05 -0.41
N ILE A 35 1.40 2.75 -1.28
CA ILE A 35 0.13 2.15 -0.87
C ILE A 35 0.37 0.76 -0.26
N ILE A 36 1.19 -0.08 -0.92
CA ILE A 36 1.56 -1.40 -0.42
C ILE A 36 2.26 -1.29 0.93
N ALA A 37 3.29 -0.45 1.03
CA ALA A 37 4.04 -0.23 2.26
C ALA A 37 3.14 0.26 3.41
N THR A 38 2.15 1.11 3.11
CA THR A 38 1.15 1.56 4.09
C THR A 38 0.31 0.39 4.59
N ALA A 39 -0.21 -0.46 3.68
CA ALA A 39 -0.98 -1.64 4.08
C ALA A 39 -0.17 -2.61 4.94
N LEU A 40 1.09 -2.87 4.56
CA LEU A 40 2.01 -3.71 5.33
C LEU A 40 2.30 -3.14 6.72
N ARG A 41 2.57 -1.83 6.81
CA ARG A 41 2.92 -1.15 8.07
C ARG A 41 1.78 -1.16 9.09
N HIS A 42 0.55 -1.18 8.60
CA HIS A 42 -0.68 -1.17 9.39
C HIS A 42 -1.34 -2.55 9.53
N ASP A 43 -0.71 -3.62 9.03
CA ASP A 43 -1.28 -4.97 8.98
C ASP A 43 -2.69 -5.02 8.33
N ALA A 44 -2.91 -4.16 7.33
CA ALA A 44 -4.21 -3.99 6.70
C ALA A 44 -4.39 -4.92 5.49
N GLN A 45 -5.65 -5.12 5.10
CA GLN A 45 -6.01 -5.63 3.78
C GLN A 45 -6.01 -4.48 2.76
N LEU A 46 -5.66 -4.80 1.53
CA LEU A 46 -5.57 -3.85 0.42
C LEU A 46 -6.54 -4.26 -0.68
N MET A 47 -7.53 -3.41 -0.91
CA MET A 47 -8.48 -3.56 -2.00
C MET A 47 -7.98 -2.80 -3.23
N SER A 48 -7.91 -3.46 -4.39
CA SER A 48 -7.47 -2.84 -5.64
C SER A 48 -8.09 -3.53 -6.86
N ALA A 49 -8.38 -2.73 -7.90
CA ALA A 49 -8.76 -3.24 -9.21
C ALA A 49 -7.55 -3.44 -10.14
N ASP A 50 -6.34 -3.08 -9.70
CA ASP A 50 -5.12 -3.20 -10.49
C ASP A 50 -4.52 -4.62 -10.41
N GLY A 51 -4.41 -5.25 -11.58
CA GLY A 51 -3.92 -6.63 -11.74
C GLY A 51 -2.43 -6.84 -11.47
N LYS A 52 -1.64 -5.79 -11.21
CA LYS A 52 -0.22 -5.91 -10.86
C LYS A 52 0.03 -6.10 -9.36
N PHE A 53 -0.92 -5.76 -8.48
CA PHE A 53 -0.76 -5.97 -7.04
C PHE A 53 -0.48 -7.44 -6.65
N PRO A 54 -1.12 -8.45 -7.27
CA PRO A 54 -0.78 -9.85 -7.05
C PRO A 54 0.67 -10.25 -7.36
N LEU A 55 1.45 -9.43 -8.08
CA LEU A 55 2.87 -9.70 -8.35
C LEU A 55 3.75 -9.50 -7.10
N TYR A 56 3.29 -8.72 -6.12
CA TYR A 56 4.01 -8.48 -4.86
C TYR A 56 3.74 -9.61 -3.88
N LYS A 57 4.80 -10.34 -3.52
CA LYS A 57 4.72 -11.48 -2.59
C LYS A 57 4.37 -11.03 -1.17
N GLU A 58 4.73 -9.81 -0.82
CA GLU A 58 4.48 -9.17 0.47
C GLU A 58 2.98 -9.03 0.76
N LEU A 59 2.15 -8.99 -0.29
CA LEU A 59 0.70 -8.89 -0.19
C LEU A 59 0.00 -10.26 -0.11
N ALA A 60 0.73 -11.36 0.02
CA ALA A 60 0.13 -12.69 0.15
C ALA A 60 -0.89 -12.73 1.31
N GLY A 61 -2.14 -13.06 0.99
CA GLY A 61 -3.25 -13.10 1.96
C GLY A 61 -3.79 -11.74 2.40
N ARG A 62 -3.39 -10.64 1.74
CA ARG A 62 -3.81 -9.27 2.08
C ARG A 62 -4.65 -8.59 1.02
N LEU A 63 -4.82 -9.18 -0.16
CA LEU A 63 -5.61 -8.60 -1.25
C LEU A 63 -7.09 -8.96 -1.10
N LEU A 64 -7.95 -7.96 -1.32
CA LEU A 64 -9.41 -8.06 -1.38
C LEU A 64 -9.91 -7.88 -2.81
#